data_AF-A0A9X2FIC4-F1
#
_entry.id   AF-A0A9X2FIC4-F1
#
_cell.length_a   1.000
_cell.length_b   1.000
_cell.length_c   1.000
_cell.angle_alpha   90.00
_cell.angle_beta   90.00
_cell.angle_gamma   90.00
#
_symmetry.space_group_name_H-M   'P 1'
#
loop_
_entity.id
_entity.type
_entity.pdbx_description
1 polymer ?
#
loop_
_entity_poly.entity_id
_entity_poly.type
_entity_poly.pdbx_seq_one_letter_code
_entity_poly.pdbx_strand_id
1 'polypeptide(L)'
;MRKRKWLKILFLAVISIFLLIIVAGSNYLVSYAFERGTITNVNSKKKKQLDIDKSWLAKVKKTTWYEKSATNNLRLVATYVPAAKKTNKTIIVAHGYHESHLNMASYIRMFHSLGYNVLAPDDRGSGQSQGKYLTFGWLDRLDYVKWIKKVINYSGENSKIGLFGVSMGAATVMMTSGEKLPSQVKAIVADCGYSSVSEELTNQLKQQFNLPKEPIIAVARIIAKLRVGFDFGKASSTAQLKKNKLPTFFIHGDSDTFVATNMVYKNFHAQKGPKKLWITKNTTHAMSYYNYPKTYKKKIGTFFAKKLENQ
;
A
#
# COMPACT_ATOMS: atom_id res chain seq x y z
N MET A 1 53.54 -5.15 28.01
CA MET A 1 53.08 -4.41 26.79
C MET A 1 52.37 -5.29 25.74
N ARG A 2 52.87 -6.50 25.41
CA ARG A 2 52.30 -7.40 24.38
C ARG A 2 50.86 -7.87 24.64
N LYS A 3 50.52 -8.31 25.88
CA LYS A 3 49.16 -8.73 26.26
C LYS A 3 48.10 -7.63 26.05
N ARG A 4 48.41 -6.37 26.41
CA ARG A 4 47.52 -5.22 26.20
C ARG A 4 47.30 -4.91 24.71
N LYS A 5 48.30 -5.12 23.84
CA LYS A 5 48.15 -4.99 22.38
C LYS A 5 47.25 -6.08 21.81
N TRP A 6 47.42 -7.32 22.25
CA TRP A 6 46.62 -8.46 21.80
C TRP A 6 45.14 -8.33 22.20
N LEU A 7 44.86 -7.89 23.44
CA LEU A 7 43.50 -7.58 23.89
C LEU A 7 42.84 -6.47 23.08
N LYS A 8 43.58 -5.42 22.69
CA LYS A 8 43.07 -4.37 21.79
C LYS A 8 42.73 -4.91 20.40
N ILE A 9 43.59 -5.75 19.83
CA ILE A 9 43.34 -6.38 18.51
C ILE A 9 42.09 -7.27 18.58
N LEU A 10 41.99 -8.11 19.61
CA LEU A 10 40.82 -8.96 19.81
C LEU A 10 39.53 -8.14 19.96
N PHE A 11 39.57 -7.07 20.75
CA PHE A 11 38.43 -6.17 20.93
C PHE A 11 37.99 -5.52 19.60
N LEU A 12 38.94 -5.01 18.81
CA LEU A 12 38.65 -4.44 17.49
C LEU A 12 38.12 -5.49 16.50
N ALA A 13 38.61 -6.72 16.57
CA ALA A 13 38.11 -7.82 15.75
C ALA A 13 36.66 -8.17 16.11
N VAL A 14 36.34 -8.26 17.41
CA VAL A 14 34.97 -8.51 17.88
C VAL A 14 34.01 -7.39 17.45
N ILE A 15 34.41 -6.13 17.59
CA ILE A 15 33.61 -4.98 17.10
C ILE A 15 33.40 -5.08 15.59
N SER A 16 34.46 -5.37 14.83
CA SER A 16 34.38 -5.49 13.38
C SER A 16 33.41 -6.60 12.95
N ILE A 17 33.48 -7.77 13.59
CA ILE A 17 32.55 -8.88 13.34
C ILE A 17 31.12 -8.47 13.68
N PHE A 18 30.91 -7.82 14.83
CA PHE A 18 29.58 -7.37 15.23
C PHE A 18 28.98 -6.36 14.23
N LEU A 19 29.79 -5.40 13.76
CA LEU A 19 29.37 -4.45 12.72
C LEU A 19 29.04 -5.14 11.39
N LEU A 20 29.86 -6.12 10.99
CA LEU A 20 29.61 -6.92 9.78
C LEU A 20 28.28 -7.69 9.89
N ILE A 21 27.97 -8.27 11.05
CA ILE A 21 26.69 -8.97 11.30
C ILE A 21 25.52 -7.99 11.16
N ILE A 22 25.61 -6.79 11.76
CA ILE A 22 24.56 -5.77 11.64
C ILE A 22 24.35 -5.36 10.19
N VAL A 23 25.43 -5.07 9.46
CA VAL A 23 25.35 -4.67 8.05
C VAL A 23 24.76 -5.79 7.20
N ALA A 24 25.21 -7.03 7.38
CA ALA A 24 24.70 -8.19 6.66
C ALA A 24 23.21 -8.43 6.96
N GLY A 25 22.81 -8.43 8.23
CA GLY A 25 21.41 -8.60 8.64
C GLY A 25 20.50 -7.47 8.15
N SER A 26 20.99 -6.23 8.17
CA SER A 26 20.26 -5.06 7.64
C SER A 26 20.12 -5.12 6.12
N ASN A 27 21.17 -5.56 5.42
CA ASN A 27 21.14 -5.75 3.97
C ASN A 27 20.17 -6.88 3.58
N TYR A 28 20.16 -7.98 4.34
CA TYR A 28 19.19 -9.05 4.19
C TYR A 28 17.77 -8.54 4.39
N LEU A 29 17.51 -7.78 5.46
CA LEU A 29 16.20 -7.17 5.70
C LEU A 29 15.76 -6.28 4.52
N VAL A 30 16.66 -5.48 3.95
CA VAL A 30 16.33 -4.65 2.78
C VAL A 30 16.02 -5.52 1.55
N SER A 31 16.81 -6.55 1.28
CA SER A 31 16.51 -7.46 0.17
C SER A 31 15.17 -8.17 0.38
N TYR A 32 14.95 -8.73 1.57
CA TYR A 32 13.72 -9.43 1.95
C TYR A 32 12.49 -8.52 1.83
N ALA A 33 12.56 -7.31 2.37
CA ALA A 33 11.42 -6.41 2.44
C ALA A 33 11.15 -5.69 1.12
N PHE A 34 12.18 -5.29 0.37
CA PHE A 34 11.99 -4.38 -0.77
C PHE A 34 12.12 -5.08 -2.12
N GLU A 35 12.80 -6.21 -2.26
CA GLU A 35 12.89 -6.86 -3.58
C GLU A 35 11.54 -7.46 -4.00
N ARG A 36 11.27 -7.41 -5.30
CA ARG A 36 10.08 -8.00 -5.88
C ARG A 36 10.02 -9.50 -5.57
N GLY A 37 8.91 -9.94 -4.98
CA GLY A 37 8.62 -11.32 -4.65
C GLY A 37 7.26 -11.77 -5.18
N THR A 38 6.84 -12.96 -4.79
CA THR A 38 5.52 -13.54 -5.09
C THR A 38 4.83 -13.94 -3.79
N ILE A 39 3.50 -13.85 -3.77
CA ILE A 39 2.72 -14.36 -2.64
C ILE A 39 2.58 -15.86 -2.79
N THR A 40 3.06 -16.59 -1.79
CA THR A 40 2.99 -18.05 -1.74
C THR A 40 1.81 -18.55 -0.91
N ASN A 41 1.38 -17.78 0.10
CA ASN A 41 0.33 -18.19 1.05
C ASN A 41 -0.86 -17.23 1.02
N VAL A 42 -1.93 -17.63 0.33
CA VAL A 42 -3.22 -16.92 0.31
C VAL A 42 -4.24 -17.76 1.07
N ASN A 43 -4.97 -17.14 2.01
CA ASN A 43 -6.07 -17.78 2.73
C ASN A 43 -7.05 -18.47 1.74
N SER A 44 -7.46 -19.70 2.02
CA SER A 44 -8.29 -20.52 1.11
C SER A 44 -9.61 -19.85 0.70
N LYS A 45 -10.27 -19.16 1.64
CA LYS A 45 -11.50 -18.41 1.38
C LYS A 45 -11.25 -17.22 0.45
N LYS A 46 -10.18 -16.45 0.70
CA LYS A 46 -9.72 -15.36 -0.19
C LYS A 46 -9.41 -15.92 -1.58
N LYS A 47 -8.64 -17.02 -1.65
CA LYS A 47 -8.21 -17.66 -2.90
C LYS A 47 -9.41 -18.06 -3.77
N LYS A 48 -10.37 -18.80 -3.22
CA LYS A 48 -11.56 -19.26 -3.96
C LYS A 48 -12.32 -18.11 -4.61
N GLN A 49 -12.60 -17.04 -3.86
CA GLN A 49 -13.31 -15.88 -4.39
C GLN A 49 -12.46 -15.10 -5.40
N LEU A 50 -11.17 -14.94 -5.11
CA LEU A 50 -10.24 -14.24 -5.99
C LEU A 50 -10.09 -14.93 -7.35
N ASP A 51 -10.06 -16.26 -7.39
CA ASP A 51 -9.95 -17.02 -8.65
C ASP A 51 -11.18 -16.78 -9.55
N ILE A 52 -12.38 -16.80 -8.98
CA ILE A 52 -13.63 -16.44 -9.69
C ILE A 52 -13.54 -15.02 -10.25
N ASP A 53 -13.07 -14.08 -9.43
CA ASP A 53 -13.00 -12.67 -9.83
C ASP A 53 -11.90 -12.40 -10.86
N LYS A 54 -10.78 -13.14 -10.81
CA LYS A 54 -9.74 -13.13 -11.86
C LYS A 54 -10.26 -13.67 -13.18
N SER A 55 -11.02 -14.78 -13.17
CA SER A 55 -11.66 -15.29 -14.38
C SER A 55 -12.65 -14.29 -14.99
N TRP A 56 -13.38 -13.56 -14.14
CA TRP A 56 -14.22 -12.45 -14.60
C TRP A 56 -13.38 -11.31 -15.19
N LEU A 57 -12.30 -10.89 -14.50
CA LEU A 57 -11.42 -9.80 -14.94
C LEU A 57 -10.74 -10.12 -16.28
N ALA A 58 -10.43 -11.40 -16.54
CA ALA A 58 -9.90 -11.85 -17.82
C ALA A 58 -10.88 -11.62 -18.98
N LYS A 59 -12.20 -11.72 -18.74
CA LYS A 59 -13.26 -11.64 -19.76
C LYS A 59 -13.90 -10.25 -19.90
N VAL A 60 -13.95 -9.45 -18.84
CA VAL A 60 -14.56 -8.12 -18.88
C VAL A 60 -13.80 -7.20 -19.86
N LYS A 61 -14.55 -6.30 -20.53
CA LYS A 61 -13.96 -5.22 -21.34
C LYS A 61 -13.01 -4.41 -20.46
N LYS A 62 -11.75 -4.29 -20.89
CA LYS A 62 -10.70 -3.55 -20.19
C LYS A 62 -9.66 -3.06 -21.18
N THR A 63 -8.90 -2.03 -20.80
CA THR A 63 -7.74 -1.54 -21.55
C THR A 63 -6.52 -1.44 -20.65
N THR A 64 -5.34 -1.62 -21.23
CA THR A 64 -4.07 -1.43 -20.54
C THR A 64 -3.63 0.01 -20.70
N TRP A 65 -3.32 0.67 -19.58
CA TRP A 65 -2.80 2.03 -19.56
C TRP A 65 -1.33 2.01 -19.14
N TYR A 66 -0.57 2.97 -19.66
CA TYR A 66 0.84 3.14 -19.35
C TYR A 66 1.10 4.52 -18.77
N GLU A 67 2.04 4.61 -17.84
CA GLU A 67 2.54 5.87 -17.29
C GLU A 67 4.04 5.73 -17.00
N LYS A 68 4.78 6.83 -16.95
CA LYS A 68 6.14 6.82 -16.41
C LYS A 68 6.08 7.05 -14.90
N SER A 69 6.91 6.37 -14.12
CA SER A 69 7.04 6.72 -12.70
C SER A 69 7.49 8.18 -12.53
N ALA A 70 7.08 8.80 -11.43
CA ALA A 70 7.40 10.18 -11.08
C ALA A 70 8.91 10.40 -10.90
N THR A 71 9.66 9.34 -10.60
CA THR A 71 11.12 9.35 -10.57
C THR A 71 11.66 8.16 -11.37
N ASN A 72 12.86 8.29 -11.94
CA ASN A 72 13.58 7.18 -12.61
C ASN A 72 12.92 6.60 -13.88
N ASN A 73 11.86 7.22 -14.41
CA ASN A 73 11.26 6.91 -15.72
C ASN A 73 10.88 5.42 -15.94
N LEU A 74 10.55 4.67 -14.89
CA LEU A 74 10.06 3.30 -15.00
C LEU A 74 8.73 3.29 -15.76
N ARG A 75 8.55 2.33 -16.66
CA ARG A 75 7.25 2.08 -17.29
C ARG A 75 6.33 1.41 -16.29
N LEU A 76 5.28 2.12 -15.91
CA LEU A 76 4.20 1.64 -15.06
C LEU A 76 3.01 1.21 -15.92
N VAL A 77 2.30 0.18 -15.44
CA VAL A 77 1.16 -0.43 -16.11
C VAL A 77 -0.05 -0.34 -15.19
N ALA A 78 -1.22 -0.08 -15.76
CA ALA A 78 -2.49 -0.16 -15.06
C ALA A 78 -3.53 -0.85 -15.92
N THR A 79 -4.43 -1.60 -15.28
CA THR A 79 -5.64 -2.10 -15.93
C THR A 79 -6.77 -1.11 -15.71
N TYR A 80 -7.40 -0.64 -16.78
CA TYR A 80 -8.60 0.19 -16.74
C TYR A 80 -9.83 -0.64 -17.15
N VAL A 81 -10.82 -0.73 -16.27
CA VAL A 81 -12.10 -1.38 -16.51
C VAL A 81 -13.19 -0.29 -16.51
N PRO A 82 -13.79 0.04 -17.67
CA PRO A 82 -14.89 1.00 -17.72
C PRO A 82 -16.13 0.45 -16.99
N ALA A 83 -16.94 1.34 -16.42
CA ALA A 83 -18.26 0.98 -15.91
C ALA A 83 -19.15 0.43 -17.04
N ALA A 84 -20.12 -0.42 -16.69
CA ALA A 84 -21.10 -0.93 -17.64
C ALA A 84 -21.94 0.18 -18.28
N LYS A 85 -22.22 1.26 -17.54
CA LYS A 85 -22.88 2.48 -18.04
C LYS A 85 -21.87 3.63 -18.02
N LYS A 86 -21.83 4.45 -19.08
CA LYS A 86 -20.91 5.59 -19.18
C LYS A 86 -21.04 6.50 -17.94
N THR A 87 -19.92 6.81 -17.32
CA THR A 87 -19.82 7.63 -16.12
C THR A 87 -18.48 8.36 -16.08
N ASN A 88 -18.44 9.49 -15.38
CA ASN A 88 -17.22 10.26 -15.08
C ASN A 88 -16.64 9.93 -13.69
N LYS A 89 -17.17 8.89 -13.03
CA LYS A 89 -16.78 8.46 -11.68
C LYS A 89 -15.82 7.28 -11.76
N THR A 90 -14.63 7.44 -11.18
CA THR A 90 -13.56 6.43 -11.25
C THR A 90 -13.04 6.11 -9.85
N ILE A 91 -12.89 4.82 -9.54
CA ILE A 91 -12.16 4.37 -8.35
C ILE A 91 -10.76 3.92 -8.78
N ILE A 92 -9.72 4.50 -8.18
CA ILE A 92 -8.34 4.05 -8.36
C ILE A 92 -8.01 3.07 -7.23
N VAL A 93 -7.64 1.85 -7.57
CA VAL A 93 -7.47 0.71 -6.67
C VAL A 93 -5.99 0.36 -6.51
N ALA A 94 -5.47 0.49 -5.29
CA ALA A 94 -4.10 0.20 -4.91
C ALA A 94 -3.96 -1.19 -4.26
N HIS A 95 -3.00 -1.99 -4.75
CA HIS A 95 -2.80 -3.37 -4.34
C HIS A 95 -1.91 -3.51 -3.09
N GLY A 96 -1.95 -4.69 -2.45
CA GLY A 96 -1.13 -5.01 -1.28
C GLY A 96 0.34 -5.31 -1.59
N TYR A 97 1.08 -5.66 -0.55
CA TYR A 97 2.49 -6.03 -0.64
C TYR A 97 2.69 -7.33 -1.44
N HIS A 98 3.65 -7.35 -2.37
CA HIS A 98 3.86 -8.43 -3.36
C HIS A 98 2.63 -8.78 -4.24
N GLU A 99 1.60 -7.94 -4.24
CA GLU A 99 0.40 -8.11 -5.08
C GLU A 99 0.55 -7.40 -6.43
N SER A 100 -0.46 -7.55 -7.28
CA SER A 100 -0.68 -6.76 -8.49
C SER A 100 -2.18 -6.46 -8.65
N HIS A 101 -2.58 -5.76 -9.71
CA HIS A 101 -3.99 -5.56 -10.06
C HIS A 101 -4.79 -6.86 -10.12
N LEU A 102 -4.17 -8.00 -10.47
CA LEU A 102 -4.83 -9.31 -10.49
C LEU A 102 -5.27 -9.77 -9.09
N ASN A 103 -4.52 -9.44 -8.06
CA ASN A 103 -4.88 -9.72 -6.67
C ASN A 103 -6.01 -8.80 -6.17
N MET A 104 -6.26 -7.70 -6.88
CA MET A 104 -7.34 -6.77 -6.60
C MET A 104 -8.64 -7.08 -7.38
N ALA A 105 -8.70 -8.19 -8.12
CA ALA A 105 -9.84 -8.53 -8.99
C ALA A 105 -11.20 -8.52 -8.26
N SER A 106 -11.26 -8.99 -7.00
CA SER A 106 -12.48 -8.92 -6.18
C SER A 106 -12.98 -7.48 -5.96
N TYR A 107 -12.06 -6.56 -5.68
CA TYR A 107 -12.38 -5.15 -5.49
C TYR A 107 -12.71 -4.46 -6.81
N ILE A 108 -11.97 -4.77 -7.89
CA ILE A 108 -12.24 -4.26 -9.24
C ILE A 108 -13.66 -4.66 -9.67
N ARG A 109 -14.02 -5.94 -9.51
CA ARG A 109 -15.37 -6.43 -9.81
C ARG A 109 -16.44 -5.77 -8.95
N MET A 110 -16.16 -5.60 -7.65
CA MET A 110 -17.08 -4.93 -6.73
C MET A 110 -17.38 -3.49 -7.21
N PHE A 111 -16.36 -2.68 -7.48
CA PHE A 111 -16.54 -1.29 -7.93
C PHE A 111 -17.16 -1.19 -9.32
N HIS A 112 -16.79 -2.06 -10.26
CA HIS A 112 -17.46 -2.17 -11.55
C HIS A 112 -18.96 -2.46 -11.37
N SER A 113 -19.33 -3.40 -10.48
CA SER A 113 -20.72 -3.73 -10.19
C SER A 113 -21.49 -2.62 -9.45
N LEU A 114 -20.78 -1.65 -8.87
CA LEU A 114 -21.36 -0.44 -8.28
C LEU A 114 -21.46 0.71 -9.29
N GLY A 115 -21.11 0.49 -10.56
CA GLY A 115 -21.24 1.49 -11.63
C GLY A 115 -20.08 2.48 -11.73
N TYR A 116 -18.92 2.16 -11.18
CA TYR A 116 -17.71 2.98 -11.32
C TYR A 116 -16.80 2.46 -12.42
N ASN A 117 -16.10 3.38 -13.10
CA ASN A 117 -14.88 3.00 -13.79
C ASN A 117 -13.84 2.60 -12.74
N VAL A 118 -12.93 1.69 -13.08
CA VAL A 118 -11.87 1.25 -12.19
C VAL A 118 -10.53 1.36 -12.89
N LEU A 119 -9.59 2.09 -12.29
CA LEU A 119 -8.18 2.03 -12.66
C LEU A 119 -7.44 1.26 -11.57
N ALA A 120 -6.75 0.19 -11.93
CA ALA A 120 -5.94 -0.61 -11.03
C ALA A 120 -4.48 -0.59 -11.49
N PRO A 121 -3.66 0.37 -11.02
CA PRO A 121 -2.23 0.38 -11.27
C PRO A 121 -1.51 -0.80 -10.64
N ASP A 122 -0.46 -1.28 -11.31
CA ASP A 122 0.61 -2.04 -10.69
C ASP A 122 1.67 -1.04 -10.21
N ASP A 123 1.97 -1.06 -8.92
CA ASP A 123 2.97 -0.20 -8.29
C ASP A 123 4.39 -0.57 -8.79
N ARG A 124 5.40 0.24 -8.43
CA ARG A 124 6.79 -0.03 -8.85
C ARG A 124 7.22 -1.43 -8.39
N GLY A 125 7.89 -2.16 -9.29
CA GLY A 125 8.34 -3.52 -9.01
C GLY A 125 7.21 -4.53 -8.77
N SER A 126 5.98 -4.23 -9.19
CA SER A 126 4.82 -5.10 -9.02
C SER A 126 4.18 -5.42 -10.37
N GLY A 127 3.50 -6.58 -10.46
CA GLY A 127 2.75 -6.98 -11.64
C GLY A 127 3.50 -6.77 -12.97
N GLN A 128 2.92 -6.00 -13.88
CA GLN A 128 3.51 -5.71 -15.18
C GLN A 128 4.35 -4.42 -15.21
N SER A 129 4.39 -3.67 -14.11
CA SER A 129 5.22 -2.48 -13.96
C SER A 129 6.70 -2.84 -13.84
N GLN A 130 7.54 -1.97 -14.39
CA GLN A 130 8.99 -2.05 -14.22
C GLN A 130 9.40 -1.69 -12.78
N GLY A 131 10.65 -2.01 -12.45
CA GLY A 131 11.26 -1.76 -11.16
C GLY A 131 11.73 -3.05 -10.50
N LYS A 132 12.85 -2.97 -9.78
CA LYS A 132 13.39 -4.08 -8.99
C LYS A 132 12.77 -4.15 -7.59
N TYR A 133 12.45 -2.98 -7.04
CA TYR A 133 12.05 -2.84 -5.65
C TYR A 133 10.61 -2.34 -5.50
N LEU A 134 9.92 -2.90 -4.52
CA LEU A 134 8.71 -2.33 -3.92
C LEU A 134 9.09 -1.08 -3.14
N THR A 135 8.18 -0.09 -3.10
CA THR A 135 8.48 1.19 -2.43
C THR A 135 7.57 1.47 -1.24
N PHE A 136 6.82 0.45 -0.81
CA PHE A 136 5.90 0.53 0.33
C PHE A 136 5.00 1.78 0.22
N GLY A 137 4.44 2.03 -0.96
CA GLY A 137 3.56 3.16 -1.20
C GLY A 137 4.26 4.53 -1.17
N TRP A 138 5.53 4.64 -0.76
CA TRP A 138 6.16 5.93 -0.60
C TRP A 138 6.47 6.55 -1.95
N LEU A 139 7.29 5.92 -2.80
CA LEU A 139 7.50 6.49 -4.14
C LEU A 139 6.26 6.32 -5.01
N ASP A 140 5.51 5.24 -4.81
CA ASP A 140 4.27 4.96 -5.53
C ASP A 140 3.23 6.08 -5.36
N ARG A 141 3.13 6.72 -4.17
CA ARG A 141 2.16 7.81 -3.95
C ARG A 141 2.25 8.94 -4.99
N LEU A 142 3.45 9.23 -5.49
CA LEU A 142 3.69 10.25 -6.51
C LEU A 142 3.23 9.77 -7.88
N ASP A 143 3.32 8.46 -8.14
CA ASP A 143 2.79 7.84 -9.34
C ASP A 143 1.27 7.83 -9.34
N TYR A 144 0.63 7.64 -8.17
CA TYR A 144 -0.83 7.79 -8.04
C TYR A 144 -1.29 9.21 -8.38
N VAL A 145 -0.52 10.25 -8.03
CA VAL A 145 -0.82 11.63 -8.49
C VAL A 145 -0.83 11.71 -10.02
N LYS A 146 0.09 11.01 -10.70
CA LYS A 146 0.12 10.93 -12.17
C LYS A 146 -1.07 10.14 -12.72
N TRP A 147 -1.41 9.00 -12.12
CA TRP A 147 -2.59 8.22 -12.50
C TRP A 147 -3.89 9.00 -12.34
N ILE A 148 -4.03 9.77 -11.25
CA ILE A 148 -5.17 10.68 -11.04
C ILE A 148 -5.27 11.69 -12.19
N LYS A 149 -4.18 12.37 -12.54
CA LYS A 149 -4.15 13.31 -13.67
C LYS A 149 -4.50 12.62 -15.00
N LYS A 150 -3.99 11.41 -15.23
CA LYS A 150 -4.31 10.63 -16.42
C LYS A 150 -5.81 10.28 -16.51
N VAL A 151 -6.43 9.93 -15.38
CA VAL A 151 -7.89 9.70 -15.31
C VAL A 151 -8.65 10.98 -15.65
N ILE A 152 -8.23 12.14 -15.12
CA ILE A 152 -8.87 13.44 -15.39
C ILE A 152 -8.76 13.78 -16.88
N ASN A 153 -7.56 13.67 -17.46
CA ASN A 153 -7.35 13.95 -18.89
C ASN A 153 -8.20 13.04 -19.79
N TYR A 154 -8.43 11.79 -19.38
CA TYR A 154 -9.25 10.84 -20.13
C TYR A 154 -10.76 11.05 -19.92
N SER A 155 -11.19 11.38 -18.70
CA SER A 155 -12.61 11.41 -18.29
C SER A 155 -13.23 12.81 -18.29
N GLY A 156 -12.41 13.84 -18.47
CA GLY A 156 -12.79 15.26 -18.42
C GLY A 156 -12.66 15.88 -17.03
N GLU A 157 -12.67 17.21 -17.00
CA GLU A 157 -12.51 18.03 -15.78
C GLU A 157 -13.61 17.79 -14.74
N ASN A 158 -14.81 17.41 -15.18
CA ASN A 158 -15.94 17.09 -14.31
C ASN A 158 -15.83 15.71 -13.63
N SER A 159 -14.71 14.99 -13.81
CA SER A 159 -14.52 13.67 -13.22
C SER A 159 -14.53 13.69 -11.68
N LYS A 160 -14.96 12.59 -11.09
CA LYS A 160 -14.98 12.38 -9.64
C LYS A 160 -14.21 11.11 -9.32
N ILE A 161 -13.17 11.24 -8.50
CA ILE A 161 -12.21 10.17 -8.25
C ILE A 161 -12.26 9.75 -6.77
N GLY A 162 -12.42 8.46 -6.54
CA GLY A 162 -12.22 7.83 -5.23
C GLY A 162 -10.90 7.05 -5.23
N LEU A 163 -10.19 7.06 -4.12
CA LEU A 163 -9.02 6.20 -3.92
C LEU A 163 -9.38 5.07 -2.97
N PHE A 164 -9.00 3.84 -3.33
CA PHE A 164 -9.21 2.66 -2.51
C PHE A 164 -7.90 1.86 -2.43
N GLY A 165 -7.58 1.33 -1.27
CA GLY A 165 -6.44 0.43 -1.12
C GLY A 165 -6.60 -0.55 0.02
N VAL A 166 -5.85 -1.65 -0.06
CA VAL A 166 -5.79 -2.71 0.95
C VAL A 166 -4.34 -2.93 1.37
N SER A 167 -4.07 -3.08 2.67
CA SER A 167 -2.73 -3.34 3.20
C SER A 167 -1.71 -2.26 2.76
N MET A 168 -0.64 -2.63 2.05
CA MET A 168 0.28 -1.67 1.43
C MET A 168 -0.45 -0.63 0.59
N GLY A 169 -1.44 -1.03 -0.22
CA GLY A 169 -2.22 -0.11 -1.04
C GLY A 169 -3.05 0.87 -0.22
N ALA A 170 -3.53 0.46 0.97
CA ALA A 170 -4.20 1.37 1.90
C ALA A 170 -3.22 2.43 2.40
N ALA A 171 -2.00 2.03 2.75
CA ALA A 171 -0.94 2.97 3.10
C ALA A 171 -0.57 3.88 1.92
N THR A 172 -0.49 3.35 0.69
CA THR A 172 -0.27 4.14 -0.53
C THR A 172 -1.30 5.25 -0.67
N VAL A 173 -2.60 4.93 -0.63
CA VAL A 173 -3.65 5.97 -0.80
C VAL A 173 -3.72 6.94 0.39
N MET A 174 -3.39 6.50 1.60
CA MET A 174 -3.23 7.39 2.77
C MET A 174 -2.04 8.35 2.56
N MET A 175 -0.92 7.87 2.02
CA MET A 175 0.25 8.71 1.75
C MET A 175 0.03 9.67 0.58
N THR A 176 -0.65 9.21 -0.49
CA THR A 176 -1.07 10.05 -1.62
C THR A 176 -1.95 11.20 -1.15
N SER A 177 -2.77 11.00 -0.12
CA SER A 177 -3.71 12.01 0.39
C SER A 177 -3.05 13.26 0.99
N GLY A 178 -1.77 13.17 1.37
CA GLY A 178 -1.01 14.31 1.86
C GLY A 178 -0.29 15.11 0.78
N GLU A 179 -0.36 14.69 -0.48
CA GLU A 179 0.18 15.40 -1.63
C GLU A 179 -0.80 16.47 -2.14
N LYS A 180 -0.34 17.35 -3.05
CA LYS A 180 -1.22 18.32 -3.72
C LYS A 180 -2.08 17.60 -4.77
N LEU A 181 -3.28 17.18 -4.37
CA LEU A 181 -4.21 16.48 -5.24
C LEU A 181 -5.13 17.42 -6.03
N PRO A 182 -5.49 17.06 -7.28
CA PRO A 182 -6.57 17.74 -8.01
C PRO A 182 -7.90 17.67 -7.26
N SER A 183 -8.74 18.69 -7.44
CA SER A 183 -10.04 18.81 -6.75
C SER A 183 -11.02 17.68 -7.07
N GLN A 184 -10.79 16.95 -8.18
CA GLN A 184 -11.56 15.79 -8.61
C GLN A 184 -11.44 14.60 -7.65
N VAL A 185 -10.40 14.52 -6.83
CA VAL A 185 -10.31 13.47 -5.80
C VAL A 185 -11.23 13.83 -4.63
N LYS A 186 -12.24 13.00 -4.39
CA LYS A 186 -13.33 13.32 -3.44
C LYS A 186 -13.30 12.53 -2.14
N ALA A 187 -12.77 11.31 -2.15
CA ALA A 187 -12.80 10.45 -0.97
C ALA A 187 -11.77 9.31 -1.04
N ILE A 188 -11.43 8.79 0.14
CA ILE A 188 -10.48 7.69 0.30
C ILE A 188 -11.11 6.58 1.14
N VAL A 189 -10.87 5.34 0.78
CA VAL A 189 -11.11 4.16 1.62
C VAL A 189 -9.78 3.43 1.82
N ALA A 190 -9.39 3.22 3.07
CA ALA A 190 -8.15 2.56 3.44
C ALA A 190 -8.47 1.35 4.32
N ASP A 191 -8.25 0.14 3.79
CA ASP A 191 -8.45 -1.11 4.50
C ASP A 191 -7.10 -1.69 4.96
N CYS A 192 -6.92 -1.79 6.28
CA CYS A 192 -5.78 -2.39 6.95
C CYS A 192 -4.38 -1.83 6.60
N GLY A 193 -4.26 -0.52 6.39
CA GLY A 193 -2.98 0.15 6.09
C GLY A 193 -2.15 0.54 7.32
N TYR A 194 -0.82 0.44 7.21
CA TYR A 194 0.12 0.75 8.29
C TYR A 194 0.32 2.26 8.54
N SER A 195 0.82 2.60 9.73
CA SER A 195 1.10 3.97 10.18
C SER A 195 2.37 4.57 9.56
N SER A 196 3.42 3.77 9.40
CA SER A 196 4.67 4.11 8.70
C SER A 196 5.42 2.85 8.29
N VAL A 197 6.28 2.96 7.27
CA VAL A 197 7.11 1.84 6.80
C VAL A 197 8.10 1.41 7.89
N SER A 198 8.66 2.37 8.64
CA SER A 198 9.58 2.05 9.74
C SER A 198 8.91 1.25 10.85
N GLU A 199 7.68 1.63 11.23
CA GLU A 199 6.93 0.92 12.27
C GLU A 199 6.52 -0.48 11.81
N GLU A 200 6.07 -0.60 10.56
CA GLU A 200 5.72 -1.90 9.97
C GLU A 200 6.93 -2.84 9.92
N LEU A 201 8.07 -2.39 9.37
CA LEU A 201 9.29 -3.19 9.31
C LEU A 201 9.81 -3.54 10.71
N THR A 202 9.68 -2.64 11.68
CA THR A 202 10.04 -2.94 13.08
C THR A 202 9.18 -4.05 13.66
N ASN A 203 7.86 -4.00 13.42
CA ASN A 203 6.94 -5.02 13.90
C ASN A 203 7.20 -6.37 13.22
N GLN A 204 7.40 -6.39 11.90
CA GLN A 204 7.74 -7.63 11.18
C GLN A 204 9.10 -8.20 11.63
N LEU A 205 10.11 -7.34 11.84
CA LEU A 205 11.42 -7.77 12.35
C LEU A 205 11.29 -8.50 13.69
N LYS A 206 10.47 -7.95 14.60
CA LYS A 206 10.21 -8.56 15.90
C LYS A 206 9.37 -9.84 15.79
N GLN A 207 8.30 -9.84 14.99
CA GLN A 207 7.37 -10.97 14.90
C GLN A 207 7.97 -12.17 14.18
N GLN A 208 8.72 -11.95 13.09
CA GLN A 208 9.22 -13.04 12.24
C GLN A 208 10.59 -13.53 12.66
N PHE A 209 11.46 -12.64 13.14
CA PHE A 209 12.86 -12.97 13.44
C PHE A 209 13.21 -12.85 14.92
N ASN A 210 12.30 -12.33 15.75
CA ASN A 210 12.55 -12.04 17.17
C ASN A 210 13.82 -11.18 17.40
N LEU A 211 14.15 -10.31 16.44
CA LEU A 211 15.34 -9.47 16.47
C LEU A 211 15.03 -8.08 17.07
N PRO A 212 16.00 -7.46 17.77
CA PRO A 212 15.84 -6.10 18.27
C PRO A 212 15.76 -5.11 17.11
N LYS A 213 14.99 -4.04 17.32
CA LYS A 213 14.81 -2.96 16.34
C LYS A 213 16.14 -2.33 15.95
N GLU A 214 16.86 -1.81 16.94
CA GLU A 214 18.12 -1.10 16.73
C GLU A 214 19.29 -2.01 17.07
N PRO A 215 20.40 -1.94 16.31
CA PRO A 215 20.70 -0.98 15.25
C PRO A 215 20.24 -1.39 13.82
N ILE A 216 19.56 -2.53 13.66
CA ILE A 216 19.22 -3.12 12.34
C ILE A 216 18.37 -2.16 11.50
N ILE A 217 17.31 -1.57 12.08
CA ILE A 217 16.42 -0.66 11.35
C ILE A 217 17.15 0.62 10.92
N ALA A 218 18.00 1.21 11.78
CA ALA A 218 18.80 2.38 11.40
C ALA A 218 19.75 2.10 10.23
N VAL A 219 20.45 0.96 10.23
CA VAL A 219 21.37 0.60 9.14
C VAL A 219 20.59 0.22 7.87
N ALA A 220 19.48 -0.52 8.00
CA ALA A 220 18.61 -0.86 6.88
C ALA A 220 18.04 0.39 6.20
N ARG A 221 17.74 1.46 6.95
CA ARG A 221 17.30 2.75 6.43
C ARG A 221 18.34 3.40 5.52
N ILE A 222 19.62 3.36 5.90
CA ILE A 222 20.73 3.87 5.09
C ILE A 222 20.87 3.03 3.83
N ILE A 223 20.86 1.70 3.97
CA ILE A 223 20.98 0.77 2.84
C ILE A 223 19.82 0.95 1.86
N ALA A 224 18.57 1.08 2.34
CA ALA A 224 17.40 1.30 1.49
C ALA A 224 17.47 2.64 0.75
N LYS A 225 17.96 3.71 1.40
CA LYS A 225 18.18 5.00 0.73
C LYS A 225 19.14 4.87 -0.46
N LEU A 226 20.18 4.07 -0.34
CA LEU A 226 21.17 3.84 -1.39
C LEU A 226 20.68 2.86 -2.47
N ARG A 227 20.05 1.74 -2.08
CA ARG A 227 19.65 0.66 -3.00
C ARG A 227 18.28 0.86 -3.64
N VAL A 228 17.30 1.28 -2.85
CA VAL A 228 15.89 1.42 -3.26
C VAL A 228 15.60 2.85 -3.73
N GLY A 229 16.39 3.83 -3.28
CA GLY A 229 16.31 5.23 -3.69
C GLY A 229 15.44 6.10 -2.79
N PHE A 230 15.07 5.63 -1.59
CA PHE A 230 14.40 6.48 -0.61
C PHE A 230 14.67 6.09 0.83
N ASP A 231 14.56 7.09 1.70
CA ASP A 231 14.63 6.94 3.14
C ASP A 231 13.26 6.52 3.69
N PHE A 232 13.10 5.23 4.04
CA PHE A 232 11.84 4.73 4.60
C PHE A 232 11.50 5.29 6.00
N GLY A 233 12.46 5.95 6.66
CA GLY A 233 12.21 6.74 7.88
C GLY A 233 11.27 7.93 7.65
N LYS A 234 11.19 8.42 6.42
CA LYS A 234 10.27 9.50 6.01
C LYS A 234 8.91 8.98 5.54
N ALA A 235 8.81 7.67 5.27
CA ALA A 235 7.63 7.06 4.71
C ALA A 235 6.55 6.80 5.77
N SER A 236 5.67 7.79 5.95
CA SER A 236 4.67 7.80 7.02
C SER A 236 3.27 8.17 6.52
N SER A 237 2.35 7.22 6.65
CA SER A 237 0.91 7.44 6.43
C SER A 237 0.37 8.47 7.42
N THR A 238 0.71 8.36 8.70
CA THR A 238 0.25 9.31 9.74
C THR A 238 0.69 10.74 9.45
N ALA A 239 1.94 10.95 9.00
CA ALA A 239 2.43 12.28 8.64
C ALA A 239 1.70 12.87 7.44
N GLN A 240 1.34 12.07 6.44
CA GLN A 240 0.59 12.51 5.27
C GLN A 240 -0.90 12.75 5.61
N LEU A 241 -1.50 11.90 6.44
CA LEU A 241 -2.88 12.06 6.92
C LEU A 241 -3.09 13.36 7.72
N LYS A 242 -2.06 13.86 8.43
CA LYS A 242 -2.13 15.17 9.10
C LYS A 242 -2.34 16.35 8.14
N LYS A 243 -1.98 16.17 6.86
CA LYS A 243 -2.18 17.16 5.79
C LYS A 243 -3.49 16.96 5.03
N ASN A 244 -4.06 15.76 5.11
CA ASN A 244 -5.25 15.38 4.37
C ASN A 244 -6.50 16.08 4.90
N LYS A 245 -7.32 16.58 3.97
CA LYS A 245 -8.64 17.17 4.26
C LYS A 245 -9.80 16.35 3.64
N LEU A 246 -9.49 15.34 2.84
CA LEU A 246 -10.47 14.51 2.16
C LEU A 246 -11.19 13.55 3.13
N PRO A 247 -12.50 13.34 2.94
CA PRO A 247 -13.24 12.29 3.62
C PRO A 247 -12.53 10.93 3.50
N THR A 248 -12.23 10.29 4.63
CA THR A 248 -11.55 8.99 4.65
C THR A 248 -12.29 7.97 5.49
N PHE A 249 -12.54 6.80 4.92
CA PHE A 249 -13.11 5.67 5.63
C PHE A 249 -12.04 4.60 5.87
N PHE A 250 -11.70 4.42 7.14
CA PHE A 250 -10.76 3.41 7.61
C PHE A 250 -11.48 2.12 7.95
N ILE A 251 -10.95 1.00 7.48
CA ILE A 251 -11.43 -0.36 7.78
C ILE A 251 -10.23 -1.14 8.33
N HIS A 252 -10.43 -1.95 9.38
CA HIS A 252 -9.37 -2.82 9.91
C HIS A 252 -9.97 -4.01 10.64
N GLY A 253 -9.31 -5.16 10.61
CA GLY A 253 -9.65 -6.30 11.45
C GLY A 253 -9.15 -6.15 12.88
N ASP A 254 -9.91 -6.59 13.87
CA ASP A 254 -9.45 -6.58 15.26
C ASP A 254 -8.42 -7.68 15.60
N SER A 255 -8.23 -8.63 14.68
CA SER A 255 -7.32 -9.78 14.82
C SER A 255 -6.17 -9.71 13.80
N ASP A 256 -5.86 -8.51 13.31
CA ASP A 256 -4.78 -8.29 12.35
C ASP A 256 -3.44 -8.15 13.09
N THR A 257 -2.61 -9.18 12.96
CA THR A 257 -1.26 -9.22 13.53
C THR A 257 -0.19 -8.80 12.53
N PHE A 258 -0.49 -8.84 11.22
CA PHE A 258 0.46 -8.46 10.18
C PHE A 258 0.61 -6.93 10.17
N VAL A 259 -0.48 -6.21 9.87
CA VAL A 259 -0.56 -4.78 10.19
C VAL A 259 -1.34 -4.65 11.48
N ALA A 260 -0.62 -4.54 12.60
CA ALA A 260 -1.22 -4.47 13.93
C ALA A 260 -2.41 -3.50 13.98
N THR A 261 -3.56 -3.95 14.49
CA THR A 261 -4.80 -3.16 14.53
C THR A 261 -4.60 -1.77 15.17
N ASN A 262 -3.67 -1.63 16.11
CA ASN A 262 -3.37 -0.35 16.74
C ASN A 262 -2.96 0.77 15.74
N MET A 263 -2.41 0.40 14.57
CA MET A 263 -2.01 1.35 13.54
C MET A 263 -3.20 2.08 12.93
N VAL A 264 -4.39 1.46 12.85
CA VAL A 264 -5.59 2.15 12.34
C VAL A 264 -5.99 3.29 13.26
N TYR A 265 -5.88 3.11 14.58
CA TYR A 265 -6.22 4.17 15.52
C TYR A 265 -5.22 5.32 15.39
N LYS A 266 -3.91 5.05 15.26
CA LYS A 266 -2.90 6.08 14.97
C LYS A 266 -3.24 6.86 13.68
N ASN A 267 -3.60 6.16 12.61
CA ASN A 267 -3.99 6.75 11.34
C ASN A 267 -5.28 7.57 11.46
N PHE A 268 -6.30 7.03 12.12
CA PHE A 268 -7.59 7.69 12.35
C PHE A 268 -7.43 8.97 13.19
N HIS A 269 -6.60 8.95 14.24
CA HIS A 269 -6.32 10.14 15.05
C HIS A 269 -5.53 11.20 14.26
N ALA A 270 -4.58 10.78 13.42
CA ALA A 270 -3.78 11.69 12.60
C ALA A 270 -4.59 12.43 11.51
N GLN A 271 -5.66 11.81 11.01
CA GLN A 271 -6.54 12.39 9.99
C GLN A 271 -7.29 13.64 10.51
N LYS A 272 -7.15 14.76 9.79
CA LYS A 272 -7.85 16.03 10.05
C LYS A 272 -9.16 16.19 9.28
N GLY A 273 -9.28 15.59 8.09
CA GLY A 273 -10.51 15.60 7.30
C GLY A 273 -11.63 14.75 7.92
N PRO A 274 -12.86 14.80 7.35
CA PRO A 274 -13.96 13.94 7.79
C PRO A 274 -13.54 12.48 7.79
N LYS A 275 -13.82 11.76 8.87
CA LYS A 275 -13.32 10.40 9.06
C LYS A 275 -14.39 9.46 9.57
N LYS A 276 -14.30 8.20 9.12
CA LYS A 276 -15.15 7.09 9.55
C LYS A 276 -14.25 5.89 9.83
N LEU A 277 -14.60 5.11 10.84
CA LEU A 277 -13.88 3.88 11.20
C LEU A 277 -14.85 2.70 11.22
N TRP A 278 -14.41 1.55 10.75
CA TRP A 278 -15.09 0.28 10.94
C TRP A 278 -14.08 -0.81 11.29
N ILE A 279 -14.17 -1.31 12.51
CA ILE A 279 -13.41 -2.47 12.97
C ILE A 279 -14.23 -3.73 12.71
N THR A 280 -13.68 -4.66 11.93
CA THR A 280 -14.29 -5.96 11.65
C THR A 280 -13.90 -6.97 12.73
N LYS A 281 -14.90 -7.62 13.32
CA LYS A 281 -14.69 -8.59 14.41
C LYS A 281 -14.09 -9.89 13.91
N ASN A 282 -13.23 -10.51 14.72
CA ASN A 282 -12.55 -11.78 14.47
C ASN A 282 -11.95 -11.85 13.06
N THR A 283 -11.34 -10.75 12.61
CA THR A 283 -10.87 -10.61 11.22
C THR A 283 -9.38 -10.35 11.19
N THR A 284 -8.68 -11.21 10.46
CA THR A 284 -7.23 -11.15 10.24
C THR A 284 -6.89 -10.26 9.03
N HIS A 285 -5.59 -10.10 8.77
CA HIS A 285 -5.07 -9.18 7.76
C HIS A 285 -5.76 -9.32 6.39
N ALA A 286 -6.25 -8.20 5.85
CA ALA A 286 -6.90 -8.11 4.53
C ALA A 286 -8.10 -9.08 4.32
N MET A 287 -8.76 -9.53 5.40
CA MET A 287 -9.92 -10.43 5.35
C MET A 287 -11.28 -9.75 5.51
N SER A 288 -11.34 -8.43 5.76
CA SER A 288 -12.59 -7.68 5.98
C SER A 288 -13.62 -7.88 4.87
N TYR A 289 -13.21 -7.79 3.60
CA TYR A 289 -14.08 -8.05 2.45
C TYR A 289 -14.58 -9.49 2.42
N TYR A 290 -13.68 -10.46 2.64
CA TYR A 290 -14.01 -11.88 2.53
C TYR A 290 -14.86 -12.37 3.70
N ASN A 291 -14.70 -11.79 4.89
CA ASN A 291 -15.50 -12.14 6.07
C ASN A 291 -16.88 -11.50 6.05
N TYR A 292 -17.00 -10.28 5.52
CA TYR A 292 -18.25 -9.52 5.53
C TYR A 292 -18.64 -8.98 4.15
N PRO A 293 -18.71 -9.79 3.08
CA PRO A 293 -18.77 -9.29 1.69
C PRO A 293 -19.96 -8.39 1.41
N LYS A 294 -21.16 -8.75 1.87
CA LYS A 294 -22.39 -7.94 1.71
C LYS A 294 -22.27 -6.60 2.46
N THR A 295 -21.86 -6.66 3.72
CA THR A 295 -21.71 -5.48 4.59
C THR A 295 -20.60 -4.56 4.10
N TYR A 296 -19.48 -5.13 3.64
CA TYR A 296 -18.34 -4.42 3.10
C TYR A 296 -18.72 -3.65 1.84
N LYS A 297 -19.33 -4.33 0.85
CA LYS A 297 -19.85 -3.70 -0.37
C LYS A 297 -20.85 -2.61 -0.05
N LYS A 298 -21.80 -2.85 0.88
CA LYS A 298 -22.79 -1.84 1.30
C LYS A 298 -22.11 -0.61 1.92
N LYS A 299 -21.25 -0.79 2.93
CA LYS A 299 -20.62 0.32 3.66
C LYS A 299 -19.72 1.17 2.75
N ILE A 300 -18.91 0.55 1.89
CA ILE A 300 -18.05 1.28 0.95
C ILE A 300 -18.88 1.92 -0.16
N GLY A 301 -19.85 1.20 -0.73
CA GLY A 301 -20.74 1.72 -1.78
C GLY A 301 -21.50 2.95 -1.29
N THR A 302 -22.11 2.90 -0.11
CA THR A 302 -22.77 4.07 0.50
C THR A 302 -21.80 5.22 0.76
N PHE A 303 -20.57 4.93 1.19
CA PHE A 303 -19.57 5.96 1.44
C PHE A 303 -19.16 6.69 0.16
N PHE A 304 -18.79 5.96 -0.90
CA PHE A 304 -18.43 6.58 -2.17
C PHE A 304 -19.61 7.24 -2.86
N ALA A 305 -20.80 6.63 -2.85
CA ALA A 305 -22.01 7.24 -3.43
C ALA A 305 -22.26 8.63 -2.82
N LYS A 306 -22.23 8.74 -1.48
CA LYS A 306 -22.39 10.04 -0.79
C LYS A 306 -21.34 11.08 -1.18
N LYS A 307 -20.13 10.68 -1.57
CA LYS A 307 -19.01 11.59 -1.82
C LYS A 307 -18.75 11.89 -3.30
N LEU A 308 -19.15 11.00 -4.20
CA LEU A 308 -18.91 11.11 -5.63
C LEU A 308 -20.20 11.44 -6.41
N GLU A 309 -21.38 11.26 -5.82
CA GLU A 309 -22.66 11.44 -6.52
C GLU A 309 -23.43 12.69 -6.05
N ASN A 310 -23.25 13.11 -4.80
CA ASN A 310 -24.00 14.23 -4.20
C ASN A 310 -23.14 15.51 -4.05
N GLN A 311 -22.26 15.81 -5.00
CA GLN A 311 -21.39 17.00 -4.98
C GLN A 311 -21.23 17.65 -6.35
#